data_AF-A0A2G6ERW2-F1
#
_entry.id   AF-A0A2G6ERW2-F1
#
_cell.length_a   1.000
_cell.length_b   1.000
_cell.length_c   1.000
_cell.angle_alpha   90.00
_cell.angle_beta   90.00
_cell.angle_gamma   90.00
#
_symmetry.space_group_name_H-M   'P 1'
#
loop_
_entity.id
_entity.type
_entity.pdbx_description
1 polymer ?
#
loop_
_entity_poly.entity_id
_entity_poly.type
_entity_poly.pdbx_seq_one_letter_code
_entity_poly.pdbx_strand_id
1 'polypeptide(L)'
;HGQRDNGIIELLTGDFVGTMLFARGEVNAKKQWLAGQLQTRGSVTVDRGAEQALLKQGKSLLGVGITAVQGDFSRGEIVAIVNEQGNEIAKGIVNYNSSDLDKIKGHPSEAINSILGFRLERHAIHRDNMAFV
;
A
#
# COMPACT_ATOMS: atom_id res chain seq x y z
N HIS A 1 13.81 -26.54 24.16
CA HIS A 1 12.60 -26.47 25.01
C HIS A 1 11.29 -26.75 24.24
N GLY A 2 11.27 -27.71 23.31
CA GLY A 2 10.04 -28.09 22.56
C GLY A 2 9.34 -29.34 23.08
N GLN A 3 9.89 -30.00 24.10
CA GLN A 3 9.40 -31.25 24.68
C GLN A 3 8.70 -31.04 26.04
N ARG A 4 8.30 -29.80 26.34
CA ARG A 4 7.68 -29.49 27.62
C ARG A 4 6.18 -29.73 27.50
N ASP A 5 5.68 -30.69 28.27
CA ASP A 5 4.24 -30.94 28.35
C ASP A 5 3.53 -29.66 28.81
N ASN A 6 2.38 -29.37 28.19
CA ASN A 6 1.52 -28.20 28.47
C ASN A 6 2.09 -26.80 28.18
N GLY A 7 3.23 -26.66 27.50
CA GLY A 7 3.83 -25.35 27.22
C GLY A 7 2.94 -24.36 26.44
N ILE A 8 1.99 -24.86 25.63
CA ILE A 8 0.98 -24.02 24.94
C ILE A 8 -0.09 -23.53 25.92
N ILE A 9 -0.51 -24.37 26.87
CA ILE A 9 -1.53 -24.00 27.86
C ILE A 9 -0.96 -22.95 28.82
N GLU A 10 0.27 -23.14 29.29
CA GLU A 10 0.98 -22.18 30.16
C GLU A 10 1.20 -20.82 29.45
N LEU A 11 1.42 -20.82 28.12
CA LEU A 11 1.51 -19.60 27.32
C LEU A 11 0.18 -18.84 27.27
N LEU A 12 -0.94 -19.55 27.19
CA LEU A 12 -2.28 -18.93 27.13
C LEU A 12 -2.75 -18.42 28.50
N THR A 13 -2.32 -19.03 29.61
CA THR A 13 -2.68 -18.58 30.97
C THR A 13 -1.74 -17.51 31.53
N GLY A 14 -0.62 -17.23 30.87
CA GLY A 14 0.38 -16.24 31.31
C GLY A 14 1.43 -16.80 32.28
N ASP A 15 1.40 -18.09 32.57
CA ASP A 15 2.33 -18.78 33.48
C ASP A 15 3.59 -19.31 32.76
N PHE A 16 3.77 -18.93 31.49
CA PHE A 16 4.89 -19.42 30.68
C PHE A 16 6.25 -18.95 31.20
N VAL A 17 7.06 -19.90 31.66
CA VAL A 17 8.44 -19.66 32.09
C VAL A 17 9.39 -19.91 30.91
N GLY A 18 9.71 -18.84 30.19
CA GLY A 18 10.68 -18.79 29.09
C GLY A 18 11.00 -17.35 28.69
N THR A 19 11.72 -17.15 27.59
CA THR A 19 12.05 -15.79 27.11
C THR A 19 10.96 -15.27 26.18
N MET A 20 10.13 -14.32 26.66
CA MET A 20 9.23 -13.57 25.80
C MET A 20 9.95 -12.37 25.19
N LEU A 21 9.95 -12.30 23.85
CA LEU A 21 10.44 -11.14 23.11
C LEU A 21 9.24 -10.29 22.69
N PHE A 22 9.11 -9.11 23.28
CA PHE A 22 8.11 -8.14 22.87
C PHE A 22 8.66 -7.29 21.72
N ALA A 23 7.86 -7.11 20.66
CA ALA A 23 8.20 -6.17 19.61
C ALA A 23 8.26 -4.75 20.19
N ARG A 24 9.40 -4.06 19.99
CA ARG A 24 9.52 -2.65 20.39
C ARG A 24 8.83 -1.77 19.34
N GLY A 25 7.60 -1.36 19.66
CA GLY A 25 6.80 -0.39 18.91
C GLY A 25 5.96 -0.97 17.78
N GLU A 26 4.85 -0.29 17.44
CA GLU A 26 4.11 -0.50 16.19
C GLU A 26 4.90 0.05 15.00
N VAL A 27 6.09 -0.49 14.77
CA VAL A 27 6.72 -0.30 13.47
C VAL A 27 5.98 -1.25 12.55
N ASN A 28 5.06 -0.69 11.77
CA ASN A 28 4.21 -1.44 10.84
C ASN A 28 5.12 -2.16 9.83
N ALA A 29 5.49 -3.41 10.13
CA ALA A 29 6.50 -4.19 9.40
C ALA A 29 6.20 -4.26 7.90
N LYS A 30 4.91 -4.17 7.54
CA LYS A 30 4.43 -4.06 6.16
C LYS A 30 4.95 -2.80 5.45
N LYS A 31 4.99 -1.65 6.12
CA LYS A 31 5.49 -0.39 5.56
C LYS A 31 7.00 -0.41 5.38
N GLN A 32 7.74 -1.00 6.33
CA GLN A 32 9.18 -1.21 6.16
C GLN A 32 9.48 -2.19 5.02
N TRP A 33 8.68 -3.23 4.89
CA TRP A 33 8.77 -4.14 3.75
C TRP A 33 8.55 -3.38 2.44
N LEU A 34 7.50 -2.57 2.32
CA LEU A 34 7.24 -1.74 1.13
C LEU A 34 8.35 -0.72 0.82
N ALA A 35 9.00 -0.14 1.85
CA ALA A 35 10.07 0.84 1.70
C ALA A 35 11.43 0.23 1.27
N GLY A 36 11.58 -1.10 1.33
CA GLY A 36 12.82 -1.78 0.93
C GLY A 36 13.13 -1.70 -0.57
N GLN A 37 14.20 -2.39 -0.98
CA GLN A 37 14.61 -2.55 -2.40
C GLN A 37 13.68 -3.49 -3.19
N LEU A 38 12.36 -3.40 -3.00
CA LEU A 38 11.42 -4.09 -3.88
C LEU A 38 11.45 -3.44 -5.25
N GLN A 39 11.67 -4.30 -6.26
CA GLN A 39 11.53 -3.99 -7.67
C GLN A 39 10.08 -3.56 -7.91
N THR A 40 9.89 -2.32 -8.36
CA THR A 40 8.59 -1.84 -8.78
C THR A 40 8.32 -2.35 -10.20
N ARG A 41 7.10 -2.81 -10.46
CA ARG A 41 6.69 -3.28 -11.80
C ARG A 41 6.30 -2.13 -12.73
N GLY A 42 6.18 -0.92 -12.17
CA GLY A 42 5.77 0.29 -12.86
C GLY A 42 5.64 1.46 -11.90
N SER A 43 5.05 2.55 -12.39
CA SER A 43 4.85 3.79 -11.65
C SER A 43 3.49 4.42 -11.95
N VAL A 44 3.01 5.21 -10.99
CA VAL A 44 1.91 6.14 -11.17
C VAL A 44 2.40 7.56 -10.89
N THR A 45 2.17 8.48 -11.81
CA THR A 45 2.44 9.91 -11.61
C THR A 45 1.21 10.55 -10.99
N VAL A 46 1.41 11.38 -9.96
CA VAL A 46 0.34 12.06 -9.25
C VAL A 46 0.44 13.57 -9.39
N ASP A 47 -0.70 14.25 -9.42
CA ASP A 47 -0.74 15.71 -9.43
C ASP A 47 -0.29 16.30 -8.07
N ARG A 48 -0.04 17.61 -8.05
CA ARG A 48 0.35 18.33 -6.84
C ARG A 48 -0.67 18.21 -5.69
N GLY A 49 -1.97 18.17 -5.99
CA GLY A 49 -3.01 18.04 -4.97
C GLY A 49 -2.97 16.69 -4.27
N ALA A 50 -2.79 15.63 -5.05
CA ALA A 50 -2.59 14.27 -4.58
C ALA A 50 -1.29 14.15 -3.80
N GLU A 51 -0.17 14.65 -4.32
CA GLU A 51 1.11 14.69 -3.60
C GLU A 51 0.96 15.31 -2.19
N GLN A 52 0.33 16.49 -2.10
CA GLN A 52 0.10 17.15 -0.81
C GLN A 52 -0.82 16.34 0.12
N ALA A 53 -1.87 15.72 -0.44
CA ALA A 53 -2.78 14.87 0.32
C ALA A 53 -2.07 13.61 0.86
N LEU A 54 -1.17 13.01 0.08
CA LEU A 54 -0.37 11.87 0.50
C LEU A 54 0.64 12.26 1.57
N LEU A 55 1.47 13.28 1.34
CA LEU A 55 2.58 13.63 2.23
C LEU A 55 2.13 14.29 3.54
N LYS A 56 1.16 15.22 3.49
CA LYS A 56 0.80 16.04 4.66
C LYS A 56 -0.39 15.52 5.43
N GLN A 57 -1.38 14.98 4.73
CA GLN A 57 -2.64 14.53 5.34
C GLN A 57 -2.64 13.01 5.53
N GLY A 58 -1.75 12.33 4.79
CA GLY A 58 -1.78 10.89 4.58
C GLY A 58 -3.20 10.43 4.25
N LYS A 59 -3.65 10.81 3.07
CA LYS A 59 -4.82 10.18 2.48
C LYS A 59 -4.38 9.00 1.64
N SER A 60 -5.36 8.19 1.25
CA SER A 60 -5.18 7.17 0.21
C SER A 60 -5.12 7.86 -1.17
N LEU A 61 -4.49 7.22 -2.15
CA LEU A 61 -4.47 7.70 -3.52
C LEU A 61 -5.78 7.32 -4.22
N LEU A 62 -6.47 8.32 -4.78
CA LEU A 62 -7.66 8.17 -5.61
C LEU A 62 -7.31 8.30 -7.09
N GLY A 63 -8.15 7.75 -7.97
CA GLY A 63 -7.97 7.86 -9.43
C GLY A 63 -7.87 9.31 -9.92
N VAL A 64 -8.65 10.22 -9.34
CA VAL A 64 -8.66 11.66 -9.69
C VAL A 64 -7.29 12.33 -9.57
N GLY A 65 -6.43 11.83 -8.69
CA GLY A 65 -5.10 12.38 -8.44
C GLY A 65 -3.99 11.79 -9.31
N ILE A 66 -4.30 10.83 -10.19
CA ILE A 66 -3.34 10.15 -11.07
C ILE A 66 -3.33 10.84 -12.43
N THR A 67 -2.15 11.23 -12.89
CA THR A 67 -1.93 11.91 -14.18
C THR A 67 -1.31 11.00 -15.23
N ALA A 68 -0.51 10.00 -14.83
CA ALA A 68 0.05 9.00 -15.73
C ALA A 68 0.20 7.63 -15.05
N VAL A 69 0.18 6.59 -15.86
CA VAL A 69 0.41 5.18 -15.48
C VAL A 69 1.46 4.62 -16.43
N GLN A 70 2.50 4.01 -15.90
CA GLN A 70 3.64 3.48 -16.67
C GLN A 70 4.02 2.07 -16.18
N GLY A 71 4.42 1.22 -17.12
CA GLY A 71 4.72 -0.19 -16.87
C GLY A 71 3.50 -1.09 -16.97
N ASP A 72 3.73 -2.40 -16.80
CA ASP A 72 2.68 -3.41 -16.80
C ASP A 72 2.66 -4.12 -15.45
N PHE A 73 1.55 -3.98 -14.75
CA PHE A 73 1.38 -4.50 -13.40
C PHE A 73 -0.06 -4.90 -13.14
N SER A 74 -0.21 -5.89 -12.27
CA SER A 74 -1.49 -6.42 -11.83
C SER A 74 -1.88 -5.87 -10.46
N ARG A 75 -3.18 -5.99 -10.15
CA ARG A 75 -3.70 -5.75 -8.80
C ARG A 75 -2.88 -6.53 -7.77
N GLY A 76 -2.49 -5.89 -6.69
CA GLY A 76 -1.69 -6.48 -5.61
C GLY A 76 -0.18 -6.35 -5.79
N GLU A 77 0.30 -5.84 -6.94
CA GLU A 77 1.71 -5.56 -7.14
C GLU A 77 2.09 -4.16 -6.61
N ILE A 78 3.40 -3.96 -6.41
CA ILE A 78 3.96 -2.71 -5.90
C ILE A 78 4.36 -1.82 -7.08
N VAL A 79 3.93 -0.56 -7.02
CA VAL A 79 4.33 0.49 -7.95
C VAL A 79 4.97 1.65 -7.21
N ALA A 80 5.84 2.38 -7.91
CA ALA A 80 6.32 3.68 -7.46
C ALA A 80 5.22 4.73 -7.61
N ILE A 81 5.13 5.64 -6.65
CA ILE A 81 4.30 6.84 -6.70
C ILE A 81 5.25 8.00 -6.93
N VAL A 82 5.09 8.68 -8.05
CA VAL A 82 6.02 9.68 -8.56
C VAL A 82 5.30 11.02 -8.66
N ASN A 83 5.94 12.11 -8.25
CA ASN A 83 5.37 13.45 -8.44
C ASN A 83 5.60 13.97 -9.87
N GLU A 84 5.00 15.12 -10.21
CA GLU A 84 5.15 15.74 -11.54
C GLU A 84 6.59 16.13 -11.89
N GLN A 85 7.48 16.22 -10.90
CA GLN A 85 8.91 16.48 -11.12
C GLN A 85 9.72 15.19 -11.35
N GLY A 86 9.07 14.02 -11.38
CA GLY A 86 9.73 12.74 -11.59
C GLY A 86 10.36 12.14 -10.32
N ASN A 87 10.12 12.72 -9.15
CA ASN A 87 10.66 12.19 -7.89
C ASN A 87 9.74 11.11 -7.33
N GLU A 88 10.32 9.97 -6.96
CA GLU A 88 9.61 8.94 -6.20
C GLU A 88 9.36 9.44 -4.78
N ILE A 89 8.08 9.58 -4.41
CA ILE A 89 7.66 10.06 -3.08
C ILE A 89 7.19 8.92 -2.18
N ALA A 90 6.77 7.80 -2.76
CA ALA A 90 6.29 6.63 -2.04
C ALA A 90 6.27 5.39 -2.94
N LYS A 91 6.11 4.23 -2.32
CA LYS A 91 5.72 2.97 -2.97
C LYS A 91 4.40 2.50 -2.41
N GLY A 92 3.60 1.81 -3.22
CA GLY A 92 2.35 1.25 -2.72
C GLY A 92 1.80 0.08 -3.52
N ILE A 93 0.91 -0.68 -2.88
CA ILE A 93 0.22 -1.82 -3.48
C ILE A 93 -1.04 -1.32 -4.20
N VAL A 94 -1.13 -1.61 -5.50
CA VAL A 94 -2.26 -1.16 -6.33
C VAL A 94 -3.50 -2.04 -6.17
N ASN A 95 -4.67 -1.40 -6.19
CA ASN A 95 -5.97 -2.08 -6.15
C ASN A 95 -6.53 -2.43 -7.54
N TYR A 96 -5.90 -1.93 -8.60
CA TYR A 96 -6.28 -2.11 -10.00
C TYR A 96 -5.04 -2.43 -10.83
N ASN A 97 -5.20 -3.17 -11.93
CA ASN A 97 -4.12 -3.38 -12.90
C ASN A 97 -3.81 -2.07 -13.67
N SER A 98 -2.68 -2.05 -14.37
CA SER A 98 -2.20 -0.92 -15.19
C SER A 98 -3.27 -0.40 -16.14
N SER A 99 -3.93 -1.29 -16.88
CA SER A 99 -4.93 -0.94 -17.90
C SER A 99 -6.23 -0.34 -17.31
N ASP A 100 -6.64 -0.78 -16.14
CA ASP A 100 -7.82 -0.27 -15.45
C ASP A 100 -7.51 1.06 -14.77
N LEU A 101 -6.33 1.19 -14.15
CA LEU A 101 -5.85 2.48 -13.63
C LEU A 101 -5.76 3.53 -14.74
N ASP A 102 -5.29 3.15 -15.92
CA ASP A 102 -5.18 4.08 -17.05
C ASP A 102 -6.54 4.61 -17.51
N LYS A 103 -7.61 3.82 -17.38
CA LYS A 103 -8.99 4.23 -17.69
C LYS A 103 -9.61 5.12 -16.60
N ILE A 104 -9.32 4.86 -15.32
CA ILE A 104 -9.92 5.61 -14.20
C ILE A 104 -9.07 6.78 -13.71
N LYS A 105 -7.88 6.99 -14.27
CA LYS A 105 -7.03 8.15 -13.95
C LYS A 105 -7.77 9.45 -14.26
N GLY A 106 -7.64 10.45 -13.39
CA GLY A 106 -8.36 11.71 -13.51
C GLY A 106 -9.87 11.65 -13.20
N HIS A 107 -10.42 10.46 -12.88
CA HIS A 107 -11.84 10.30 -12.58
C HIS A 107 -12.13 10.12 -11.08
N PRO A 108 -13.27 10.62 -10.59
CA PRO A 108 -13.71 10.39 -9.21
C PRO A 108 -14.07 8.91 -8.98
N SER A 109 -14.00 8.45 -7.72
CA SER A 109 -14.25 7.04 -7.37
C SER A 109 -15.65 6.55 -7.79
N GLU A 110 -16.61 7.45 -7.85
CA GLU A 110 -18.00 7.21 -8.23
C GLU A 110 -18.12 6.81 -9.72
N ALA A 111 -17.21 7.29 -10.57
CA ALA A 111 -17.20 6.99 -12.01
C ALA A 111 -16.54 5.63 -12.33
N ILE A 112 -15.88 4.98 -11.36
CA ILE A 112 -15.17 3.72 -11.61
C ILE A 112 -16.10 2.65 -12.16
N ASN A 113 -17.30 2.50 -11.58
CA ASN A 113 -18.24 1.47 -12.00
C ASN A 113 -18.77 1.71 -13.42
N SER A 114 -18.96 2.97 -13.83
CA SER A 114 -19.40 3.28 -15.19
C SER A 114 -18.27 3.12 -16.22
N ILE A 115 -17.02 3.33 -15.82
CA ILE A 115 -15.84 3.21 -16.71
C ILE A 115 -15.42 1.75 -16.89
N LEU A 116 -15.38 0.97 -15.80
CA LEU A 116 -14.87 -0.41 -15.81
C LEU A 116 -15.98 -1.47 -15.86
N GLY A 117 -17.24 -1.10 -15.58
CA GLY A 117 -18.34 -2.05 -15.40
C GLY A 117 -18.35 -2.72 -14.03
N PHE A 118 -17.38 -2.43 -13.17
CA PHE A 118 -17.29 -2.92 -11.79
C PHE A 118 -16.54 -1.90 -10.92
N ARG A 119 -16.63 -2.05 -9.59
CA ARG A 119 -15.79 -1.32 -8.64
C ARG A 119 -15.33 -2.26 -7.53
N LEU A 120 -14.03 -2.51 -7.43
CA LEU A 120 -13.44 -3.30 -6.35
C LEU A 120 -13.23 -2.42 -5.11
N GLU A 121 -12.54 -1.30 -5.31
CA GLU A 121 -12.14 -0.37 -4.25
C GLU A 121 -12.34 1.07 -4.70
N ARG A 122 -12.59 1.99 -3.77
CA ARG A 122 -12.66 3.42 -4.13
C ARG A 122 -11.28 4.03 -4.40
N HIS A 123 -10.24 3.45 -3.77
CA HIS A 123 -8.87 3.95 -3.81
C HIS A 123 -8.04 3.19 -4.85
N ALA A 124 -7.19 3.90 -5.58
CA ALA A 124 -6.16 3.27 -6.41
C ALA A 124 -5.09 2.60 -5.54
N ILE A 125 -4.65 3.27 -4.47
CA ILE A 125 -3.73 2.74 -3.45
C ILE A 125 -4.23 3.21 -2.07
N HIS A 126 -4.42 2.27 -1.14
CA HIS A 126 -4.80 2.59 0.24
C HIS A 126 -3.60 3.10 1.05
N ARG A 127 -3.80 4.04 1.99
CA ARG A 127 -2.70 4.57 2.84
C ARG A 127 -1.95 3.49 3.62
N ASP A 128 -2.65 2.48 4.12
CA ASP A 128 -2.00 1.39 4.86
C ASP A 128 -1.17 0.46 3.98
N ASN A 129 -1.37 0.56 2.66
CA ASN A 129 -0.61 -0.14 1.65
C ASN A 129 0.42 0.77 0.97
N MET A 130 0.81 1.87 1.64
CA MET A 130 1.78 2.85 1.15
C MET A 130 2.92 3.01 2.15
N ALA A 131 4.13 3.16 1.62
CA ALA A 131 5.32 3.54 2.37
C ALA A 131 6.01 4.70 1.66
N PHE A 132 6.33 5.74 2.42
CA PHE A 132 7.01 6.93 1.90
C PHE A 132 8.52 6.72 1.84
N VAL A 133 9.16 7.37 0.88
CA VAL A 133 10.62 7.39 0.69
C VAL A 133 11.23 8.56 1.46
#